data_AF-A0A2D0K921-F1
#
_entry.id   AF-A0A2D0K921-F1
#
_cell.length_a   1.000
_cell.length_b   1.000
_cell.length_c   1.000
_cell.angle_alpha   90.00
_cell.angle_beta   90.00
_cell.angle_gamma   90.00
#
_symmetry.space_group_name_H-M   'P 1'
#
loop_
_entity.id
_entity.type
_entity.pdbx_description
1 polymer ?
#
loop_
_entity_poly.entity_id
_entity_poly.type
_entity_poly.pdbx_seq_one_letter_code
_entity_poly.pdbx_strand_id
1 'polypeptide(L)'
;MRIPHLVPLSRQALSILEKIKIMSQNRELIFVGDHDPRKPMSENTVNKALRVMGYDTKTEVCGHGFRTMACSSLVESGLWSRDAVERQMSHMERNSVRAAYIHKAEHLDERRLMLQWWADFLDANRDKEVSPFDFARLGR
;
A
#
# COMPACT_ATOMS: atom_id res chain seq x y z
N MET A 1 -14.78 0.80 -19.21
CA MET A 1 -14.90 1.86 -18.18
C MET A 1 -13.98 1.46 -17.02
N ARG A 2 -13.02 2.30 -16.60
CA ARG A 2 -12.19 1.97 -15.43
C ARG A 2 -13.05 2.11 -14.18
N ILE A 3 -13.18 1.04 -13.39
CA ILE A 3 -13.92 1.08 -12.13
C ILE A 3 -13.05 1.82 -11.12
N PRO A 4 -13.55 2.88 -10.47
CA PRO A 4 -12.80 3.56 -9.41
C PRO A 4 -12.37 2.56 -8.32
N HIS A 5 -11.09 2.62 -7.93
CA HIS A 5 -10.56 1.80 -6.85
C HIS A 5 -10.30 2.68 -5.64
N LEU A 6 -11.12 2.51 -4.61
CA LEU A 6 -10.97 3.24 -3.34
C LEU A 6 -9.87 2.58 -2.50
N VAL A 7 -8.91 3.37 -2.04
CA VAL A 7 -7.82 2.93 -1.16
C VAL A 7 -7.89 3.73 0.14
N PRO A 8 -8.23 3.10 1.28
CA PRO A 8 -8.11 3.77 2.57
C PRO A 8 -6.66 4.19 2.84
N LEU A 9 -6.46 5.21 3.66
CA LEU A 9 -5.12 5.67 4.05
C LEU A 9 -4.97 5.52 5.56
N SER A 10 -3.82 5.01 5.99
CA SER A 10 -3.44 5.00 7.41
C SER A 10 -3.07 6.40 7.87
N ARG A 11 -3.02 6.60 9.20
CA ARG A 11 -2.55 7.86 9.80
C ARG A 11 -1.13 8.21 9.33
N GLN A 12 -0.25 7.22 9.23
CA GLN A 12 1.12 7.37 8.75
C GLN A 12 1.16 7.84 7.28
N ALA A 13 0.35 7.22 6.41
CA ALA A 13 0.28 7.61 5.01
C ALA A 13 -0.24 9.04 4.85
N LEU A 14 -1.26 9.43 5.61
CA LEU A 14 -1.77 10.80 5.63
C LEU A 14 -0.70 11.80 6.07
N SER A 15 0.01 11.52 7.17
CA SER A 15 1.11 12.36 7.67
C SER A 15 2.23 12.54 6.64
N ILE A 16 2.58 11.47 5.90
CA ILE A 16 3.57 11.56 4.81
C ILE A 16 3.04 12.43 3.66
N LEU A 17 1.78 12.23 3.23
CA LEU A 17 1.18 13.00 2.14
C LEU A 17 1.03 14.48 2.49
N GLU A 18 0.72 14.82 3.74
CA GLU A 18 0.68 16.20 4.23
C GLU A 18 2.05 16.88 4.14
N LYS A 19 3.12 16.19 4.57
CA LYS A 19 4.50 16.69 4.43
C LYS A 19 4.86 16.91 2.96
N ILE A 20 4.54 15.95 2.09
CA ILE A 20 4.80 16.06 0.65
C ILE A 20 4.00 17.22 0.04
N LYS A 21 2.74 17.40 0.43
CA LYS A 21 1.89 18.49 -0.08
C LYS A 21 2.50 19.89 0.19
N ILE A 22 3.12 20.07 1.36
CA ILE A 22 3.86 21.30 1.70
C ILE A 22 5.04 21.49 0.75
N MET A 23 5.82 20.44 0.49
CA MET A 23 6.97 20.48 -0.42
C MET A 23 6.56 20.73 -1.88
N SER A 24 5.43 20.15 -2.30
CA SER A 24 4.88 20.30 -3.66
C SER A 24 4.18 21.64 -3.90
N GLN A 25 4.18 22.57 -2.94
CA GLN A 25 3.62 23.93 -3.04
C GLN A 25 2.14 23.95 -3.48
N ASN A 26 1.31 23.03 -2.97
CA ASN A 26 -0.13 22.95 -3.31
C ASN A 26 -0.44 22.85 -4.82
N ARG A 27 0.45 22.26 -5.61
CA ARG A 27 0.17 21.93 -7.02
C ARG A 27 -0.94 20.87 -7.12
N GLU A 28 -1.49 20.72 -8.32
CA GLU A 28 -2.55 19.74 -8.62
C GLU A 28 -2.12 18.30 -8.31
N LEU A 29 -0.86 17.95 -8.58
CA LEU A 29 -0.31 16.63 -8.32
C LEU A 29 0.50 16.61 -7.03
N ILE A 30 0.33 15.56 -6.21
CA ILE A 30 1.13 15.34 -5.00
C ILE A 30 2.55 14.89 -5.37
N PHE A 31 2.66 13.94 -6.30
CA PHE A 31 3.93 13.40 -6.81
C PHE A 31 4.23 14.00 -8.18
N VAL A 32 4.88 15.16 -8.19
CA VAL A 32 5.25 15.88 -9.41
C VAL A 32 6.50 15.28 -10.07
N GLY A 33 6.60 15.43 -11.39
CA GLY A 33 7.82 15.14 -12.13
C GLY A 33 8.93 16.15 -11.83
N ASP A 34 10.17 15.66 -11.76
CA ASP A 34 11.36 16.47 -11.48
C ASP A 34 11.61 17.54 -12.56
N HIS A 35 11.46 17.18 -13.85
CA HIS A 35 11.65 18.09 -14.98
C HIS A 35 10.42 18.93 -15.33
N ASP A 36 9.21 18.41 -15.11
CA ASP A 36 7.95 19.08 -15.44
C ASP A 36 6.95 18.87 -14.28
N PRO A 37 6.75 19.90 -13.44
CA PRO A 37 5.87 19.80 -12.30
C PRO A 37 4.38 19.65 -12.64
N ARG A 38 3.99 19.78 -13.91
CA ARG A 38 2.61 19.53 -14.38
C ARG A 38 2.38 18.08 -14.76
N LYS A 39 3.44 17.28 -14.83
CA LYS A 39 3.38 15.85 -15.14
C LYS A 39 3.57 15.03 -13.88
N PRO A 40 2.97 13.82 -13.81
CA PRO A 40 3.21 12.92 -12.70
C PRO A 40 4.65 12.42 -12.71
N MET A 41 5.16 12.11 -11.53
CA MET A 41 6.44 11.42 -11.34
C MET A 41 6.49 10.12 -12.16
N SER A 42 7.62 9.85 -12.81
CA SER A 42 7.81 8.58 -13.51
C SER A 42 7.96 7.43 -12.52
N GLU A 43 7.42 6.26 -12.84
CA GLU A 43 7.61 5.04 -12.03
C GLU A 43 9.10 4.73 -11.80
N ASN A 44 9.93 4.98 -12.82
CA ASN A 44 11.38 4.80 -12.76
C ASN A 44 12.05 5.66 -11.70
N THR A 45 11.44 6.78 -11.28
CA THR A 45 11.98 7.67 -10.25
C THR A 45 12.06 6.94 -8.90
N VAL A 46 11.06 6.14 -8.54
CA VAL A 46 11.05 5.35 -7.29
C VAL A 46 12.18 4.33 -7.29
N ASN A 47 12.33 3.57 -8.39
CA ASN A 47 13.41 2.59 -8.52
C ASN A 47 14.79 3.25 -8.55
N LYS A 48 14.93 4.43 -9.15
CA LYS A 48 16.18 5.21 -9.09
C LYS A 48 16.50 5.63 -7.65
N ALA A 49 15.51 6.10 -6.89
CA ALA A 49 15.70 6.47 -5.49
C ALA A 49 16.15 5.28 -4.63
N LEU A 50 15.56 4.10 -4.82
CA LEU A 50 15.98 2.86 -4.14
C LEU A 50 17.46 2.52 -4.42
N ARG A 51 17.87 2.61 -5.69
CA ARG A 51 19.28 2.39 -6.07
C ARG A 51 20.24 3.40 -5.44
N VAL A 52 19.84 4.66 -5.33
CA VAL A 52 20.65 5.69 -4.65
C VAL A 52 20.80 5.39 -3.15
N MET A 53 19.80 4.78 -2.52
CA MET A 53 19.87 4.33 -1.12
C MET A 53 20.68 3.03 -0.94
N GLY A 54 21.22 2.46 -2.03
CA GLY A 54 22.07 1.27 -2.01
C GLY A 54 21.36 -0.05 -2.33
N TYR A 55 20.06 -0.03 -2.62
CA TYR A 55 19.31 -1.26 -2.92
C TYR A 55 19.41 -1.68 -4.40
N ASP A 56 19.62 -2.98 -4.63
CA ASP A 56 19.47 -3.58 -5.95
C ASP A 56 17.99 -3.84 -6.26
N THR A 57 17.44 -3.00 -7.14
CA THR A 57 16.05 -3.12 -7.61
C THR A 57 15.72 -4.37 -8.44
N LYS A 58 16.69 -5.22 -8.75
CA LYS A 58 16.46 -6.51 -9.42
C LYS A 58 16.40 -7.68 -8.44
N THR A 59 17.14 -7.61 -7.34
CA THR A 59 17.35 -8.76 -6.44
C THR A 59 16.85 -8.51 -5.01
N GLU A 60 16.81 -7.26 -4.55
CA GLU A 60 16.41 -6.91 -3.19
C GLU A 60 15.00 -6.31 -3.12
N VAL A 61 14.82 -5.07 -3.58
CA VAL A 61 13.53 -4.39 -3.49
C VAL A 61 13.29 -3.44 -4.66
N CYS A 62 12.10 -3.52 -5.26
CA CYS A 62 11.61 -2.59 -6.26
C CYS A 62 10.23 -2.06 -5.89
N GLY A 63 9.73 -1.08 -6.64
CA GLY A 63 8.38 -0.54 -6.41
C GLY A 63 7.28 -1.61 -6.35
N HIS A 64 7.36 -2.64 -7.20
CA HIS A 64 6.42 -3.77 -7.16
C HIS A 64 6.63 -4.67 -5.94
N GLY A 65 7.88 -4.86 -5.50
CA GLY A 65 8.22 -5.66 -4.32
C GLY A 65 7.52 -5.18 -3.04
N PHE A 66 7.30 -3.87 -2.89
CA PHE A 66 6.51 -3.34 -1.76
C PHE A 66 5.06 -3.83 -1.74
N ARG A 67 4.43 -3.98 -2.91
CA ARG A 67 3.07 -4.52 -3.00
C ARG A 67 3.04 -5.98 -2.58
N THR A 68 3.99 -6.78 -3.05
CA THR A 68 4.12 -8.19 -2.69
C THR A 68 4.34 -8.33 -1.18
N MET A 69 5.24 -7.53 -0.61
CA MET A 69 5.51 -7.53 0.83
C MET A 69 4.27 -7.19 1.65
N ALA A 70 3.51 -6.15 1.27
CA ALA A 70 2.26 -5.81 1.94
C ALA A 70 1.23 -6.95 1.82
N CYS A 71 1.05 -7.53 0.63
CA CYS A 71 0.12 -8.63 0.41
C CYS A 71 0.48 -9.86 1.27
N SER A 72 1.74 -10.31 1.20
CA SER A 72 2.21 -11.46 2.00
C SER A 72 2.03 -11.22 3.49
N SER A 73 2.42 -10.04 4.00
CA SER A 73 2.31 -9.72 5.42
C SER A 73 0.85 -9.70 5.90
N LEU A 74 -0.05 -9.12 5.09
CA LEU A 74 -1.48 -9.10 5.39
C LEU A 74 -2.07 -10.51 5.41
N VAL A 75 -1.68 -11.38 4.47
CA VAL A 75 -2.13 -12.79 4.45
C VAL A 75 -1.57 -13.57 5.64
N GLU A 76 -0.28 -13.45 5.92
CA GLU A 76 0.40 -14.17 7.00
C GLU A 76 -0.07 -13.74 8.41
N SER A 77 -0.55 -12.51 8.55
CA SER A 77 -1.17 -12.06 9.81
C SER A 77 -2.35 -12.93 10.23
N GLY A 78 -3.09 -13.48 9.26
CA GLY A 78 -4.32 -14.25 9.49
C GLY A 78 -5.48 -13.44 10.07
N LEU A 79 -5.42 -12.09 10.04
CA LEU A 79 -6.42 -11.20 10.63
C LEU A 79 -7.56 -10.82 9.68
N TRP A 80 -7.32 -10.86 8.37
CA TRP A 80 -8.19 -10.26 7.36
C TRP A 80 -8.80 -11.32 6.46
N SER A 81 -10.01 -11.05 5.98
CA SER A 81 -10.64 -11.84 4.94
C SER A 81 -9.84 -11.78 3.65
N ARG A 82 -9.76 -12.92 2.95
CA ARG A 82 -9.11 -13.00 1.64
C ARG A 82 -9.69 -11.99 0.66
N ASP A 83 -11.01 -11.83 0.68
CA ASP A 83 -11.72 -10.92 -0.24
C ASP A 83 -11.32 -9.45 0.01
N ALA A 84 -11.10 -9.03 1.26
CA ALA A 84 -10.61 -7.69 1.59
C ALA A 84 -9.16 -7.46 1.12
N VAL A 85 -8.27 -8.45 1.30
CA VAL A 85 -6.87 -8.37 0.83
C VAL A 85 -6.82 -8.29 -0.69
N GLU A 86 -7.50 -9.19 -1.41
CA GLU A 86 -7.54 -9.20 -2.88
C GLU A 86 -8.13 -7.91 -3.45
N ARG A 87 -9.22 -7.41 -2.83
CA ARG A 87 -9.83 -6.14 -3.22
C ARG A 87 -8.87 -4.97 -3.02
N GLN A 88 -8.09 -4.95 -1.94
CA GLN A 88 -7.07 -3.92 -1.68
C GLN A 88 -5.91 -4.00 -2.68
N MET A 89 -5.59 -5.20 -3.15
CA MET A 89 -4.63 -5.41 -4.23
C MET A 89 -5.24 -5.17 -5.61
N SER A 90 -6.40 -4.52 -5.73
CA SER A 90 -7.07 -4.24 -7.00
C SER A 90 -7.14 -5.47 -7.93
N HIS A 91 -7.09 -6.67 -7.36
CA HIS A 91 -7.16 -7.90 -8.12
C HIS A 91 -8.62 -8.07 -8.52
N MET A 92 -8.86 -8.30 -9.81
CA MET A 92 -10.20 -8.61 -10.28
C MET A 92 -10.56 -10.03 -9.85
N GLU A 93 -11.76 -10.20 -9.29
CA GLU A 93 -12.33 -11.52 -9.01
C GLU A 93 -12.45 -12.27 -10.34
N ARG A 94 -11.77 -13.42 -10.43
CA ARG A 94 -11.72 -14.24 -11.65
C ARG A 94 -12.94 -15.16 -11.77
N ASN A 95 -13.64 -15.40 -10.66
CA ASN A 95 -14.86 -16.20 -10.64
C ASN A 95 -16.09 -15.32 -10.93
N SER A 96 -16.65 -15.45 -12.14
CA SER A 96 -17.80 -14.65 -12.60
C SER A 96 -19.05 -14.77 -11.74
N VAL A 97 -19.29 -15.95 -11.11
CA VAL A 97 -20.42 -16.16 -10.21
C VAL A 97 -20.20 -15.40 -8.90
N ARG A 98 -18.98 -15.49 -8.34
CA ARG A 98 -18.62 -14.82 -7.08
C ARG A 98 -18.54 -13.29 -7.25
N ALA A 99 -18.06 -12.83 -8.39
CA ALA A 99 -18.00 -11.41 -8.76
C ALA A 99 -19.39 -10.75 -8.69
N ALA A 100 -20.45 -11.43 -9.12
CA ALA A 100 -21.82 -10.89 -9.10
C ALA A 100 -22.33 -10.54 -7.69
N TYR A 101 -21.87 -11.26 -6.65
CA TYR A 101 -22.26 -11.02 -5.26
C TYR A 101 -21.28 -10.09 -4.53
N ILE A 102 -19.97 -10.21 -4.80
CA ILE A 102 -18.91 -9.44 -4.13
C ILE A 102 -18.82 -7.99 -4.64
N HIS A 103 -19.23 -7.72 -5.89
CA HIS A 103 -19.10 -6.38 -6.50
C HIS A 103 -19.77 -5.23 -5.72
N LYS A 104 -20.64 -5.52 -4.74
CA LYS A 104 -21.23 -4.51 -3.83
C LYS A 104 -20.50 -4.36 -2.49
N ALA A 105 -19.82 -5.40 -2.02
CA ALA A 105 -19.14 -5.37 -0.72
C ALA A 105 -17.73 -4.79 -0.91
N GLU A 106 -17.57 -3.52 -0.58
CA GLU A 106 -16.26 -2.87 -0.64
C GLU A 106 -15.32 -3.28 0.52
N HIS A 107 -15.82 -3.91 1.59
CA HIS A 107 -15.04 -4.24 2.79
C HIS A 107 -14.32 -3.02 3.38
N LEU A 108 -14.85 -1.79 3.20
CA LEU A 108 -14.12 -0.56 3.50
C LEU A 108 -13.65 -0.47 4.95
N ASP A 109 -14.46 -0.87 5.91
CA ASP A 109 -14.10 -0.80 7.32
C ASP A 109 -13.00 -1.79 7.67
N GLU A 110 -13.08 -3.00 7.13
CA GLU A 110 -12.01 -4.00 7.24
C GLU A 110 -10.72 -3.51 6.56
N ARG A 111 -10.80 -2.95 5.34
CA ARG A 111 -9.61 -2.41 4.63
C ARG A 111 -9.00 -1.21 5.36
N ARG A 112 -9.81 -0.38 6.03
CA ARG A 112 -9.33 0.74 6.88
C ARG A 112 -8.49 0.20 8.04
N LEU A 113 -9.02 -0.76 8.79
CA LEU A 113 -8.29 -1.41 9.89
C LEU A 113 -7.04 -2.12 9.38
N MET A 114 -7.15 -2.81 8.25
CA MET A 114 -6.08 -3.55 7.61
C MET A 114 -4.88 -2.66 7.23
N LEU A 115 -5.14 -1.54 6.55
CA LEU A 115 -4.06 -0.61 6.16
C LEU A 115 -3.49 0.16 7.35
N GLN A 116 -4.29 0.40 8.39
CA GLN A 116 -3.78 0.96 9.63
C GLN A 116 -2.85 -0.04 10.33
N TRP A 117 -3.25 -1.30 10.46
CA TRP A 117 -2.43 -2.37 11.03
C TRP A 117 -1.13 -2.56 10.23
N TRP A 118 -1.19 -2.54 8.90
CA TRP A 118 0.01 -2.62 8.06
C TRP A 118 1.01 -1.50 8.37
N ALA A 119 0.52 -0.26 8.54
CA ALA A 119 1.38 0.86 8.88
C ALA A 119 1.96 0.73 10.30
N ASP A 120 1.16 0.28 11.27
CA ASP A 120 1.63 0.05 12.64
C ASP A 120 2.65 -1.10 12.70
N PHE A 121 2.48 -2.15 11.87
CA PHE A 121 3.43 -3.25 11.71
C PHE A 121 4.79 -2.77 11.17
N LEU A 122 4.78 -1.89 10.16
CA LEU A 122 6.00 -1.30 9.62
C LEU A 122 6.73 -0.44 10.65
N ASP A 123 5.99 0.35 11.44
CA ASP A 123 6.57 1.16 12.50
C ASP A 123 7.18 0.28 13.61
N ALA A 124 6.51 -0.81 14.01
CA ALA A 124 7.07 -1.77 14.97
C ALA A 124 8.40 -2.39 14.48
N ASN A 125 8.47 -2.74 13.20
CA ASN A 125 9.68 -3.29 12.58
C ASN A 125 10.82 -2.27 12.39
N ARG A 126 10.57 -0.98 12.64
CA ARG A 126 11.65 0.03 12.72
C ARG A 126 12.52 -0.18 13.96
N ASP A 127 11.89 -0.57 15.06
CA ASP A 127 12.54 -0.67 16.37
C ASP A 127 12.98 -2.11 16.68
N LYS A 128 12.14 -3.09 16.32
CA LYS A 128 12.41 -4.51 16.55
C LYS A 128 11.76 -5.38 15.48
N GLU A 129 12.55 -6.30 14.94
CA GLU A 129 12.04 -7.29 13.99
C GLU A 129 10.93 -8.16 14.62
N VAL A 130 9.79 -8.21 13.95
CA VAL A 130 8.63 -9.02 14.36
C VAL A 130 7.92 -9.55 13.12
N SER A 131 7.57 -10.83 13.12
CA SER A 131 6.86 -11.43 12.00
C SER A 131 5.41 -10.90 11.90
N PRO A 132 4.79 -10.89 10.71
CA PRO A 132 3.38 -10.51 10.57
C PRO A 132 2.45 -11.34 11.46
N PHE A 133 2.75 -12.64 11.59
CA PHE A 133 2.02 -13.57 12.44
C PHE A 133 2.14 -13.19 13.93
N ASP A 134 3.34 -12.93 14.42
CA ASP A 134 3.54 -12.61 15.83
C ASP A 134 2.95 -11.25 16.17
N PHE A 135 3.14 -10.24 15.31
CA PHE A 135 2.60 -8.90 15.52
C PHE A 135 1.07 -8.89 15.61
N ALA A 136 0.39 -9.73 14.81
CA ALA A 136 -1.05 -9.92 14.87
C ALA A 136 -1.57 -10.43 16.22
N ARG A 137 -0.70 -10.99 17.07
CA ARG A 137 -1.04 -11.60 18.36
C ARG A 137 -0.59 -10.79 19.56
N LEU A 138 0.22 -9.75 19.39
CA LEU A 138 0.71 -8.90 20.48
C LEU A 138 -0.39 -8.05 21.15
N GLY A 139 -1.51 -7.83 20.47
CA GLY A 139 -2.65 -7.05 20.98
C GLY A 139 -3.84 -7.88 21.44
N ARG A 140 -3.67 -9.19 21.67
CA ARG A 140 -4.71 -10.09 22.20
C ARG A 140 -4.45 -10.49 23.64
#